data_AF-A0AAW0JCQ0-F1
#
_entry.id   AF-A0AAW0JCQ0-F1
#
_cell.length_a   1.000
_cell.length_b   1.000
_cell.length_c   1.000
_cell.angle_alpha   90.00
_cell.angle_beta   90.00
_cell.angle_gamma   90.00
#
_symmetry.space_group_name_H-M   'P 1'
#
loop_
_entity.id
_entity.type
_entity.pdbx_description
1 polymer ?
#
loop_
_entity_poly.entity_id
_entity_poly.type
_entity_poly.pdbx_seq_one_letter_code
_entity_poly.pdbx_strand_id
1 'polypeptide(L)'
;MASHEEDCSPNTLAFMELAIQQAKLAMDSLEVPVGCVIVEDGKVIASGRNRTTETRNATRHAEMEAIDILLEHWQKNGLSKLEVAEKFSNCYLYVTCEPCIMCAAALSILGIKEVCYGCANDKFGGCGSILSLHLGSSEPLKSGVDTRARMQGLFAIVAILGVPLTIP
;
A
#
# COMPACT_ATOMS: atom_id res chain seq x y z
N MET A 1 21.61 -9.94 -3.54
CA MET A 1 20.91 -11.22 -3.79
C MET A 1 19.58 -10.86 -4.41
N ALA A 2 19.45 -11.16 -5.72
CA ALA A 2 18.31 -11.05 -6.62
C ALA A 2 17.29 -9.92 -6.36
N SER A 3 17.57 -8.74 -6.91
CA SER A 3 16.52 -7.83 -7.39
C SER A 3 15.79 -8.55 -8.54
N HIS A 4 14.65 -9.17 -8.24
CA HIS A 4 13.76 -9.63 -9.29
C HIS A 4 13.18 -8.38 -9.96
N GLU A 5 13.71 -8.04 -11.13
CA GLU A 5 13.02 -7.22 -12.12
C GLU A 5 11.83 -8.04 -12.64
N GLU A 6 10.78 -8.19 -11.84
CA GLU A 6 9.50 -8.65 -12.37
C GLU A 6 8.80 -7.45 -13.00
N ASP A 7 8.63 -7.58 -14.32
CA ASP A 7 8.08 -6.59 -15.21
C ASP A 7 6.71 -6.12 -14.68
N CYS A 8 6.60 -4.82 -14.46
CA CYS A 8 5.35 -4.16 -14.14
C CYS A 8 4.27 -4.64 -15.12
N SER A 9 3.10 -5.02 -14.62
CA SER A 9 1.95 -5.29 -15.49
C SER A 9 1.84 -4.17 -16.55
N PRO A 10 1.46 -4.46 -17.81
CA PRO A 10 1.44 -3.45 -18.88
C PRO A 10 0.61 -2.19 -18.56
N ASN A 11 -0.20 -2.23 -17.49
CA ASN A 11 -1.02 -1.14 -17.00
C ASN A 11 -0.46 -0.40 -15.77
N THR A 12 0.72 -0.75 -15.25
CA THR A 12 1.28 -0.11 -14.05
C THR A 12 1.40 1.40 -14.20
N LEU A 13 1.90 1.89 -15.34
CA LEU A 13 2.00 3.33 -15.58
C LEU A 13 0.63 4.01 -15.54
N ALA A 14 -0.41 3.37 -16.08
CA ALA A 14 -1.78 3.90 -16.04
C ALA A 14 -2.32 3.96 -14.59
N PHE A 15 -2.07 2.95 -13.77
CA PHE A 15 -2.47 2.97 -12.37
C PHE A 15 -1.67 3.98 -11.54
N MET A 16 -0.38 4.14 -11.81
CA MET A 16 0.45 5.16 -11.16
C MET A 16 0.00 6.58 -11.56
N GLU A 17 -0.41 6.81 -12.81
CA GLU A 17 -1.00 8.08 -13.23
C GLU A 17 -2.28 8.40 -12.43
N LEU A 18 -3.13 7.40 -12.17
CA LEU A 18 -4.31 7.58 -11.31
C LEU A 18 -3.93 7.89 -9.85
N ALA A 19 -2.86 7.28 -9.33
CA ALA A 19 -2.33 7.63 -8.01
C ALA A 19 -1.78 9.08 -7.97
N ILE A 20 -1.11 9.52 -9.04
CA ILE A 20 -0.65 10.91 -9.21
C ILE A 20 -1.82 11.88 -9.26
N GLN A 21 -2.94 11.52 -9.89
CA GLN A 21 -4.16 12.34 -9.85
C GLN A 21 -4.67 12.52 -8.42
N GLN A 22 -4.64 11.48 -7.58
CA GLN A 22 -5.00 11.61 -6.16
C GLN A 22 -4.00 12.49 -5.38
N ALA A 23 -2.70 12.41 -5.70
CA ALA A 23 -1.68 13.27 -5.10
C ALA A 23 -1.89 14.75 -5.47
N LYS A 24 -2.30 15.04 -6.70
CA LYS A 24 -2.69 16.40 -7.14
C LYS A 24 -3.89 16.92 -6.33
N LEU A 25 -4.93 16.09 -6.12
CA LEU A 25 -6.07 16.47 -5.29
C LEU A 25 -5.68 16.76 -3.82
N ALA A 26 -4.69 16.02 -3.28
CA ALA A 26 -4.15 16.32 -1.94
C ALA A 26 -3.44 17.68 -1.93
N MET A 27 -2.58 17.93 -2.92
CA MET A 27 -1.88 19.21 -3.07
C MET A 27 -2.85 20.39 -3.18
N ASP A 28 -3.88 20.29 -4.02
CA ASP A 28 -4.91 21.33 -4.20
C ASP A 28 -5.68 21.60 -2.91
N SER A 29 -5.73 20.61 -2.01
CA SER A 29 -6.33 20.70 -0.68
C SER A 29 -5.33 21.12 0.42
N LEU A 30 -4.12 21.56 0.06
CA LEU A 30 -3.03 21.93 0.97
C LEU A 30 -2.55 20.79 1.89
N GLU A 31 -2.64 19.55 1.40
CA GLU A 31 -2.10 18.36 2.08
C GLU A 31 -0.75 17.92 1.51
N VAL A 32 -0.10 16.98 2.19
CA VAL A 32 1.09 16.29 1.65
C VAL A 32 0.70 15.57 0.34
N PRO A 33 1.40 15.78 -0.79
CA PRO A 33 1.01 15.29 -2.12
C PRO A 33 1.30 13.79 -2.30
N VAL A 34 0.62 12.96 -1.51
CA VAL A 34 0.66 11.51 -1.61
C VAL A 34 -0.73 11.01 -1.97
N GLY A 35 -0.77 10.17 -3.01
CA GLY A 35 -1.98 9.55 -3.52
C GLY A 35 -1.73 8.08 -3.84
N CYS A 36 -2.79 7.29 -3.82
CA CYS A 36 -2.72 5.87 -4.15
C CYS A 36 -4.00 5.34 -4.79
N VAL A 37 -3.87 4.17 -5.43
CA VAL A 37 -4.98 3.35 -5.89
C VAL A 37 -4.75 1.89 -5.51
N ILE A 38 -5.82 1.18 -5.15
CA ILE A 38 -5.82 -0.25 -4.91
C ILE A 38 -6.50 -0.93 -6.11
N VAL A 39 -5.84 -1.93 -6.67
CA VAL A 39 -6.23 -2.64 -7.87
C VAL A 39 -6.46 -4.12 -7.57
N GLU A 40 -7.57 -4.66 -8.05
CA GLU A 40 -7.89 -6.08 -8.05
C GLU A 40 -8.34 -6.45 -9.46
N ASP A 41 -7.83 -7.56 -10.02
CA ASP A 41 -8.16 -8.02 -11.38
C ASP A 41 -8.05 -6.93 -12.47
N GLY A 42 -7.01 -6.10 -12.39
CA GLY A 42 -6.76 -5.02 -13.34
C GLY A 42 -7.74 -3.85 -13.27
N LYS A 43 -8.56 -3.75 -12.21
CA LYS A 43 -9.51 -2.66 -11.98
C LYS A 43 -9.18 -1.93 -10.69
N VAL A 44 -9.24 -0.60 -10.72
CA VAL A 44 -9.17 0.21 -9.50
C VAL A 44 -10.45 -0.02 -8.71
N ILE A 45 -10.30 -0.55 -7.50
CA ILE A 45 -11.41 -0.82 -6.57
C ILE A 45 -11.49 0.21 -5.44
N ALA A 46 -10.39 0.94 -5.18
CA ALA A 46 -10.37 2.11 -4.30
C ALA A 46 -9.22 3.06 -4.65
N SER A 47 -9.36 4.31 -4.23
CA SER A 47 -8.35 5.35 -4.36
C SER A 47 -8.28 6.16 -3.08
N GLY A 48 -7.10 6.65 -2.72
CA GLY A 48 -6.89 7.44 -1.52
C GLY A 48 -5.92 8.59 -1.75
N ARG A 49 -6.08 9.65 -0.95
CA ARG A 49 -5.17 10.79 -0.89
C ARG A 49 -4.92 11.16 0.57
N ASN A 50 -3.79 11.81 0.86
CA ASN A 50 -3.53 12.29 2.22
C ASN A 50 -4.59 13.32 2.65
N ARG A 51 -5.08 13.20 3.89
CA ARG A 51 -6.11 14.06 4.50
C ARG A 51 -5.82 14.36 5.98
N THR A 52 -4.55 14.31 6.38
CA THR A 52 -4.15 14.45 7.79
C THR A 52 -4.55 15.78 8.42
N THR A 53 -4.35 16.88 7.69
CA THR A 53 -4.72 18.23 8.09
C THR A 53 -6.24 18.42 8.07
N GLU A 54 -6.89 18.01 6.98
CA GLU A 54 -8.33 18.16 6.74
C GLU A 54 -9.15 17.50 7.87
N THR A 55 -8.76 16.29 8.24
CA THR A 55 -9.43 15.48 9.27
C THR A 55 -8.89 15.70 10.68
N ARG A 56 -7.78 16.45 10.84
CA ARG A 56 -7.02 16.57 12.09
C ARG A 56 -6.62 15.21 12.68
N ASN A 57 -6.25 14.27 11.82
CA ASN A 57 -5.86 12.93 12.22
C ASN A 57 -4.61 12.49 11.45
N ALA A 58 -3.51 12.31 12.19
CA ALA A 58 -2.22 11.95 11.63
C ALA A 58 -2.19 10.59 10.90
N THR A 59 -3.17 9.71 11.14
CA THR A 59 -3.21 8.39 10.46
C THR A 59 -3.80 8.46 9.06
N ARG A 60 -4.33 9.61 8.63
CA ARG A 60 -5.11 9.76 7.38
C ARG A 60 -4.22 9.93 6.15
N HIS A 61 -3.31 8.97 6.01
CA HIS A 61 -2.47 8.78 4.83
C HIS A 61 -3.28 8.19 3.68
N ALA A 62 -2.79 8.35 2.45
CA ALA A 62 -3.50 7.88 1.25
C ALA A 62 -3.85 6.40 1.33
N GLU A 63 -2.89 5.57 1.76
CA GLU A 63 -3.05 4.12 1.91
C GLU A 63 -4.15 3.77 2.90
N MET A 64 -4.20 4.47 4.05
CA MET A 64 -5.20 4.22 5.08
C MET A 64 -6.59 4.65 4.62
N GLU A 65 -6.71 5.78 3.91
CA GLU A 65 -7.99 6.23 3.36
C GLU A 65 -8.52 5.22 2.30
N ALA A 66 -7.65 4.71 1.42
CA ALA A 66 -8.05 3.70 0.43
C ALA A 66 -8.48 2.37 1.08
N ILE A 67 -7.76 1.93 2.12
CA ILE A 67 -8.10 0.74 2.91
C ILE A 67 -9.47 0.90 3.58
N ASP A 68 -9.71 2.04 4.24
CA ASP A 68 -10.97 2.28 4.96
C ASP A 68 -12.18 2.28 4.00
N ILE A 69 -12.03 2.87 2.80
CA ILE A 69 -13.05 2.81 1.73
C ILE A 69 -13.36 1.36 1.33
N LEU A 70 -12.34 0.52 1.14
CA LEU A 70 -12.54 -0.89 0.79
C LEU A 70 -13.22 -1.67 1.91
N LEU A 71 -12.74 -1.51 3.14
CA LEU A 71 -13.29 -2.19 4.30
C LEU A 71 -14.77 -1.84 4.50
N GLU A 72 -15.12 -0.55 4.38
CA GLU A 72 -16.51 -0.10 4.47
C GLU A 72 -17.37 -0.73 3.34
N HIS A 73 -16.85 -0.75 2.10
CA HIS A 73 -17.56 -1.33 0.96
C HIS A 73 -17.78 -2.85 1.14
N TRP A 74 -16.74 -3.59 1.53
CA TRP A 74 -16.83 -5.04 1.74
C TRP A 74 -17.71 -5.40 2.93
N GLN A 75 -17.68 -4.61 4.00
CA GLN A 75 -18.58 -4.78 5.13
C GLN A 75 -20.05 -4.58 4.70
N LYS A 76 -20.36 -3.55 3.90
CA LYS A 76 -21.71 -3.32 3.36
C LYS A 76 -22.19 -4.46 2.47
N ASN A 77 -21.27 -5.08 1.73
CA ASN A 77 -21.57 -6.24 0.87
C ASN A 77 -21.65 -7.57 1.64
N GLY A 78 -21.47 -7.54 2.97
CA GLY A 78 -21.64 -8.71 3.83
C GLY A 78 -20.49 -9.71 3.78
N LEU A 79 -19.31 -9.30 3.32
CA LEU A 79 -18.14 -10.18 3.29
C LEU A 79 -17.72 -10.57 4.71
N SER A 80 -17.43 -11.85 4.89
CA SER A 80 -16.84 -12.36 6.11
C SER A 80 -15.38 -11.91 6.25
N LYS A 81 -14.84 -12.01 7.47
CA LYS A 81 -13.43 -11.67 7.75
C LYS A 81 -12.45 -12.49 6.91
N LEU A 82 -12.79 -13.74 6.60
CA LEU A 82 -11.96 -14.62 5.77
C LEU A 82 -11.95 -14.17 4.31
N GLU A 83 -13.12 -13.83 3.77
CA GLU A 83 -13.24 -13.30 2.40
C GLU A 83 -12.51 -11.96 2.26
N VAL A 84 -12.57 -11.09 3.27
CA VAL A 84 -11.80 -9.83 3.27
C VAL A 84 -10.29 -10.07 3.20
N ALA A 85 -9.78 -11.01 4.01
CA ALA A 85 -8.36 -11.37 3.98
C ALA A 85 -7.94 -11.98 2.62
N GLU A 86 -8.77 -12.85 2.06
CA GLU A 86 -8.55 -13.42 0.73
C GLU A 86 -8.53 -12.34 -0.35
N LYS A 87 -9.46 -11.37 -0.33
CA LYS A 87 -9.47 -10.27 -1.30
C LYS A 87 -8.23 -9.39 -1.20
N PHE A 88 -7.78 -9.04 0.01
CA PHE A 88 -6.51 -8.29 0.17
C PHE A 88 -5.32 -9.04 -0.43
N SER A 89 -5.26 -10.37 -0.31
CA SER A 89 -4.19 -11.19 -0.91
C SER A 89 -4.16 -11.19 -2.44
N ASN A 90 -5.21 -10.66 -3.09
CA ASN A 90 -5.29 -10.46 -4.53
C ASN A 90 -5.14 -8.98 -4.95
N CYS A 91 -4.99 -8.07 -3.99
CA CYS A 91 -4.91 -6.64 -4.24
C CYS A 91 -3.46 -6.17 -4.47
N TYR A 92 -3.31 -5.21 -5.37
CA TYR A 92 -2.08 -4.48 -5.66
C TYR A 92 -2.27 -3.01 -5.24
N LEU A 93 -1.30 -2.41 -4.56
CA LEU A 93 -1.29 -0.98 -4.25
C LEU A 93 -0.33 -0.26 -5.18
N TYR A 94 -0.78 0.84 -5.77
CA TYR A 94 0.06 1.81 -6.47
C TYR A 94 0.03 3.11 -5.69
N VAL A 95 1.18 3.59 -5.22
CA VAL A 95 1.29 4.79 -4.37
C VAL A 95 2.41 5.71 -4.86
N THR A 96 2.22 7.03 -4.81
CA THR A 96 3.20 7.96 -5.37
C THR A 96 4.52 8.01 -4.60
N CYS A 97 4.50 7.69 -3.31
CA CYS A 97 5.67 7.69 -2.42
C CYS A 97 5.69 6.39 -1.61
N GLU A 98 6.88 5.89 -1.29
CA GLU A 98 7.07 4.69 -0.48
C GLU A 98 6.26 4.78 0.83
N PRO A 99 5.45 3.73 1.16
CA PRO A 99 4.66 3.71 2.38
C PRO A 99 5.52 3.92 3.61
N CYS A 100 5.04 4.76 4.53
CA CYS A 100 5.71 4.92 5.81
C CYS A 100 5.60 3.65 6.66
N ILE A 101 6.37 3.55 7.75
CA ILE A 101 6.34 2.43 8.70
C ILE A 101 4.91 2.04 9.13
N MET A 102 4.04 3.02 9.41
CA MET A 102 2.65 2.77 9.79
C MET A 102 1.86 2.09 8.66
N CYS A 103 1.91 2.66 7.46
CA CYS A 103 1.17 2.15 6.30
C CYS A 103 1.71 0.79 5.86
N ALA A 104 3.04 0.62 5.83
CA ALA A 104 3.67 -0.66 5.51
C ALA A 104 3.28 -1.76 6.52
N ALA A 105 3.23 -1.44 7.82
CA ALA A 105 2.75 -2.40 8.83
C ALA A 105 1.28 -2.78 8.60
N ALA A 106 0.41 -1.81 8.31
CA ALA A 106 -1.01 -2.09 8.05
C ALA A 106 -1.20 -2.97 6.80
N LEU A 107 -0.50 -2.66 5.71
CA LEU A 107 -0.51 -3.43 4.46
C LEU A 107 -0.02 -4.86 4.67
N SER A 108 1.04 -5.04 5.46
CA SER A 108 1.53 -6.36 5.87
C SER A 108 0.49 -7.13 6.68
N ILE A 109 -0.13 -6.52 7.68
CA ILE A 109 -1.15 -7.19 8.51
C ILE A 109 -2.38 -7.60 7.68
N LEU A 110 -2.80 -6.75 6.74
CA LEU A 110 -3.92 -7.05 5.83
C LEU A 110 -3.57 -8.11 4.78
N GLY A 111 -2.28 -8.33 4.51
CA GLY A 111 -1.80 -9.29 3.54
C GLY A 111 -2.03 -8.83 2.11
N ILE A 112 -1.70 -7.56 1.79
CA ILE A 112 -1.72 -7.10 0.41
C ILE A 112 -0.71 -7.90 -0.44
N LYS A 113 -1.02 -8.13 -1.72
CA LYS A 113 -0.14 -8.94 -2.58
C LYS A 113 1.18 -8.23 -2.87
N GLU A 114 1.08 -6.98 -3.32
CA GLU A 114 2.20 -6.22 -3.84
C GLU A 114 1.98 -4.72 -3.71
N VAL A 115 3.08 -3.97 -3.52
CA VAL A 115 3.10 -2.52 -3.46
C VAL A 115 4.07 -1.96 -4.49
N CYS A 116 3.53 -1.19 -5.42
CA CYS A 116 4.26 -0.42 -6.40
C CYS A 116 4.34 1.05 -5.95
N TYR A 117 5.55 1.61 -5.83
CA TYR A 117 5.70 3.01 -5.43
C TYR A 117 6.59 3.84 -6.36
N GLY A 118 6.30 5.14 -6.45
CA GLY A 118 6.99 6.08 -7.34
C GLY A 118 8.38 6.51 -6.82
N CYS A 119 8.42 7.21 -5.68
CA CYS A 119 9.68 7.63 -5.05
C CYS A 119 9.90 7.02 -3.67
N ALA A 120 11.15 6.97 -3.23
CA ALA A 120 11.54 6.52 -1.89
C ALA A 120 11.12 7.53 -0.80
N ASN A 121 10.97 7.05 0.43
CA ASN A 121 10.65 7.86 1.61
C ASN A 121 11.82 7.87 2.60
N ASP A 122 12.71 8.83 2.41
CA ASP A 122 13.99 8.95 3.12
C ASP A 122 13.86 9.20 4.64
N LYS A 123 12.67 9.58 5.12
CA LYS A 123 12.45 9.91 6.55
C LYS A 123 11.74 8.80 7.31
N PHE A 124 10.77 8.15 6.67
CA PHE A 124 9.84 7.24 7.36
C PHE A 124 9.55 5.96 6.58
N GLY A 125 10.27 5.66 5.49
CA GLY A 125 9.99 4.53 4.60
C GLY A 125 10.02 3.17 5.30
N GLY A 126 8.90 2.45 5.20
CA GLY A 126 8.71 1.12 5.79
C GLY A 126 8.94 -0.04 4.83
N CYS A 127 9.32 0.24 3.57
CA CYS A 127 9.50 -0.75 2.51
C CYS A 127 10.97 -0.85 2.03
N GLY A 128 11.93 -0.35 2.79
CA GLY A 128 13.35 -0.46 2.46
C GLY A 128 14.18 0.74 2.90
N SER A 129 13.62 1.96 2.88
CA SER A 129 14.42 3.17 3.15
C SER A 129 14.87 3.28 4.61
N ILE A 130 13.97 2.98 5.56
CA ILE A 130 14.28 2.98 7.00
C ILE A 130 14.10 1.57 7.59
N LEU A 131 12.93 0.96 7.37
CA LEU A 131 12.63 -0.41 7.78
C LEU A 131 12.14 -1.21 6.58
N SER A 132 12.23 -2.54 6.67
CA SER A 132 11.73 -3.46 5.64
C SER A 132 10.62 -4.34 6.21
N LEU A 133 9.44 -3.76 6.46
CA LEU A 133 8.31 -4.48 7.05
C LEU A 133 7.62 -5.46 6.09
N HIS A 134 7.88 -5.31 4.80
CA HIS A 134 7.43 -6.22 3.75
C HIS A 134 8.20 -7.56 3.77
N LEU A 135 9.38 -7.60 4.40
CA LEU A 135 10.19 -8.80 4.59
C LEU A 135 9.81 -9.46 5.92
N GLY A 136 9.12 -10.60 5.86
CA GLY A 136 8.74 -11.35 7.06
C GLY A 136 9.95 -11.74 7.88
N SER A 137 9.87 -11.59 9.20
CA SER A 137 10.94 -11.98 10.13
C SER A 137 11.08 -13.51 10.13
N SER A 138 12.10 -14.02 9.44
CA SER A 138 12.53 -15.42 9.49
C SER A 138 13.38 -15.69 10.74
N GLU A 139 12.81 -15.54 11.93
CA GLU A 139 13.43 -16.07 13.15
C GLU A 139 12.49 -17.12 13.74
N PRO A 140 12.89 -18.41 13.78
CA PRO A 140 12.08 -19.44 14.41
C PRO A 140 12.01 -19.16 15.92
N LEU A 141 10.83 -18.77 16.40
CA LEU A 141 10.56 -18.70 17.84
C LEU A 141 10.79 -20.09 18.45
N LYS A 142 11.80 -20.22 19.30
CA LYS A 142 12.01 -21.38 20.18
C LYS A 142 10.94 -21.41 21.28
N SER A 143 9.70 -21.75 20.94
CA SER A 143 8.69 -22.10 21.94
C SER A 143 7.60 -22.93 21.27
N GLY A 144 7.47 -24.19 21.69
CA GLY A 144 6.54 -25.19 21.16
C GLY A 144 5.07 -24.86 21.42
N VAL A 145 4.57 -23.85 20.73
CA VAL A 145 3.14 -23.57 20.57
C VAL A 145 2.84 -23.73 19.07
N ASP A 146 1.88 -24.58 18.75
CA ASP A 146 1.36 -24.78 17.39
C ASP A 146 0.88 -23.43 16.83
N THR A 147 1.64 -22.85 15.90
CA THR A 147 1.42 -21.51 15.33
C THR A 147 0.81 -21.58 13.93
N ARG A 148 -0.20 -22.44 13.72
CA ARG A 148 -0.96 -22.54 12.46
C ARG A 148 -1.88 -21.34 12.15
N ALA A 149 -1.57 -20.14 12.63
CA ALA A 149 -2.29 -18.91 12.28
C ALA A 149 -1.39 -17.66 12.34
N ARG A 150 -0.10 -17.78 11.99
CA ARG A 150 0.72 -16.59 11.77
C ARG A 150 0.49 -16.10 10.33
N MET A 151 -0.42 -15.12 10.18
CA MET A 151 -0.40 -14.17 9.06
C MET A 151 0.95 -13.43 9.10
N GLN A 152 2.00 -14.07 8.59
CA GLN A 152 3.20 -13.39 8.15
C GLN A 152 2.85 -12.81 6.79
N GLY A 153 2.16 -11.67 6.77
CA GLY A 153 1.81 -11.00 5.53
C GLY A 153 3.04 -10.31 4.96
N LEU A 154 3.87 -11.08 4.27
CA LEU A 154 4.83 -10.50 3.35
C LEU A 154 4.06 -9.94 2.16
N PHE A 155 4.55 -8.83 1.60
CA PHE A 155 4.08 -8.33 0.33
C PHE A 155 5.28 -8.04 -0.57
N ALA A 156 5.12 -8.25 -1.88
CA ALA A 156 6.15 -7.89 -2.85
C ALA A 156 6.25 -6.37 -2.99
N ILE A 157 7.43 -5.84 -3.31
CA ILE A 157 7.61 -4.42 -3.57
C ILE A 157 8.21 -4.20 -4.95
N VAL A 158 7.72 -3.17 -5.65
CA VAL A 158 8.27 -2.72 -6.93
C VAL A 158 8.46 -1.20 -6.88
N ALA A 159 9.71 -0.76 -6.95
CA ALA A 159 10.03 0.67 -7.07
C ALA A 159 10.02 1.06 -8.56
N ILE A 160 9.12 1.95 -8.96
CA ILE A 160 9.05 2.42 -10.35
C ILE A 160 10.04 3.58 -10.53
N LEU A 161 11.30 3.22 -10.79
CA LEU A 161 12.33 4.20 -11.13
C LEU A 161 12.05 4.78 -12.52
N GLY A 162 11.76 6.08 -12.61
CA GLY A 162 11.77 6.81 -13.88
C GLY A 162 10.44 7.38 -14.38
N VAL A 163 9.36 7.36 -13.59
CA VAL A 163 8.20 8.24 -13.90
C VAL A 163 8.60 9.67 -13.50
N PRO A 164 8.62 10.65 -14.43
CA PRO A 164 8.91 12.03 -14.07
C PRO A 164 7.80 12.55 -13.16
N LEU A 165 8.04 12.51 -11.84
CA LEU A 165 7.26 13.19 -10.80
C LEU A 165 7.46 14.70 -10.94
N THR A 166 6.99 15.27 -12.05
CA THR A 166 6.81 16.72 -12.18
C THR A 166 5.51 17.07 -11.47
N ILE A 167 5.59 17.09 -10.14
CA ILE A 167 4.59 17.75 -9.32
C ILE A 167 4.86 19.26 -9.50
N PRO A 168 3.92 20.03 -10.09
CA PRO A 168 4.11 21.46 -10.34
C PRO A 168 4.23 22.28 -9.06
#